data_AF-A0A418X329-F1
#
_entry.id   AF-A0A418X329-F1
#
_cell.length_a   1.000
_cell.length_b   1.000
_cell.length_c   1.000
_cell.angle_alpha   90.00
_cell.angle_beta   90.00
_cell.angle_gamma   90.00
#
_symmetry.space_group_name_H-M   'P 1'
#
loop_
_entity.id
_entity.type
_entity.pdbx_description
1 polymer ?
#
loop_
_entity_poly.entity_id
_entity_poly.type
_entity_poly.pdbx_seq_one_letter_code
_entity_poly.pdbx_strand_id
1 'polypeptide(L)'
;MVSLASDYQRFVRLTNELLQLNHKLTNLELEYQKLISENIMLRLFYELDKCAENIALKLTRGVLYLDGSAPRLLIPGFRSVDAARQHMLQVTKKYYLEWTTLSKIQKNLNGILDPGDHFLSIRSLHDATYDDMRHVRNHIAHGSTSTQLKFSALSTKIFSASRGINPGRFLLSCKAAIPGNPPKDRIIVQYIRWSKVFIKTLTKSPI
;
A
#
# COMPACT_ATOMS: atom_id res chain seq x y z
N MET A 1 -14.96 16.93 12.58
CA MET A 1 -15.32 16.72 11.16
C MET A 1 -14.49 15.58 10.60
N VAL A 2 -15.09 14.64 9.86
CA VAL A 2 -14.36 13.51 9.27
C VAL A 2 -13.57 14.04 8.07
N SER A 3 -12.25 13.84 8.07
CA SER A 3 -11.35 14.31 7.01
C SER A 3 -10.33 13.23 6.67
N LEU A 4 -9.80 13.28 5.44
CA LEU A 4 -8.66 12.47 5.00
C LEU A 4 -7.32 13.00 5.55
N ALA A 5 -7.29 14.25 6.06
CA ALA A 5 -6.05 14.91 6.47
C ALA A 5 -5.38 14.18 7.64
N SER A 6 -6.17 13.68 8.59
CA SER A 6 -5.64 12.96 9.74
C SER A 6 -5.02 11.61 9.37
N ASP A 7 -5.61 10.86 8.41
CA ASP A 7 -5.01 9.61 7.92
C ASP A 7 -3.69 9.91 7.19
N TYR A 8 -3.68 10.93 6.32
CA TYR A 8 -2.48 11.32 5.60
C TYR A 8 -1.36 11.74 6.55
N GLN A 9 -1.64 12.63 7.51
CA GLN A 9 -0.64 13.09 8.48
C GLN A 9 -0.10 11.95 9.34
N ARG A 10 -0.97 11.02 9.79
CA ARG A 10 -0.56 9.83 10.53
C ARG A 10 0.37 8.95 9.68
N PHE A 11 0.03 8.71 8.42
CA PHE A 11 0.84 7.90 7.51
C PHE A 11 2.19 8.56 7.19
N VAL A 12 2.22 9.89 7.02
CA VAL A 12 3.46 10.66 6.83
C VAL A 12 4.37 10.54 8.05
N ARG A 13 3.82 10.63 9.27
CA ARG A 13 4.60 10.47 10.50
C ARG A 13 5.27 9.10 10.58
N LEU A 14 4.48 8.04 10.38
CA LEU A 14 4.98 6.66 10.34
C LEU A 14 6.09 6.48 9.29
N THR A 15 5.87 6.94 8.05
CA THR A 15 6.88 6.77 6.99
C THR A 15 8.18 7.52 7.30
N ASN A 16 8.11 8.69 7.95
CA ASN A 16 9.29 9.40 8.41
C ASN A 16 10.03 8.62 9.52
N GLU A 17 9.31 8.04 10.48
CA GLU A 17 9.89 7.19 11.54
C GLU A 17 10.58 5.95 10.95
N LEU A 18 9.95 5.27 9.99
CA LEU A 18 10.53 4.10 9.32
C LEU A 18 11.79 4.46 8.51
N LEU A 19 11.82 5.62 7.87
CA LEU A 19 13.04 6.13 7.20
C LEU A 19 14.16 6.39 8.20
N GLN A 20 13.86 7.05 9.32
CA GLN A 20 14.84 7.30 10.38
C GLN A 20 15.38 5.99 10.97
N LEU A 21 14.53 4.99 11.19
CA LEU A 21 14.94 3.67 11.64
C LEU A 21 15.87 3.01 10.60
N ASN A 22 15.51 3.06 9.31
CA ASN A 22 16.35 2.50 8.24
C ASN A 22 17.74 3.16 8.16
N HIS A 23 17.85 4.47 8.38
CA HIS A 23 19.14 5.17 8.40
C HIS A 23 20.06 4.67 9.53
N LYS A 24 19.49 4.28 10.68
CA LYS A 24 20.26 3.75 11.82
C LYS A 24 20.77 2.32 11.59
N LEU A 25 20.28 1.62 10.56
CA LEU A 25 20.67 0.23 10.30
C LEU A 25 22.12 0.07 9.86
N THR A 26 22.74 1.09 9.27
CA THR A 26 24.09 0.96 8.70
C THR A 26 25.16 0.57 9.72
N ASN A 27 24.92 0.83 11.00
CA ASN A 27 25.85 0.56 12.10
C ASN A 27 25.66 -0.81 12.74
N LEU A 28 24.68 -1.59 12.28
CA LEU A 28 24.37 -2.92 12.81
C LEU A 28 25.00 -4.01 11.95
N GLU A 29 25.20 -5.19 12.53
CA GLU A 29 25.57 -6.36 11.76
C GLU A 29 24.52 -6.70 10.71
N LEU A 30 24.98 -7.28 9.60
CA LEU A 30 24.14 -7.52 8.43
C LEU A 30 22.92 -8.40 8.72
N GLU A 31 23.02 -9.32 9.68
CA GLU A 31 21.88 -10.15 10.11
C GLU A 31 20.74 -9.31 10.71
N TYR A 32 21.07 -8.42 11.65
CA TYR A 32 20.09 -7.50 12.24
C TYR A 32 19.53 -6.51 11.23
N GLN A 33 20.35 -6.03 10.28
CA GLN A 33 19.86 -5.17 9.21
C GLN A 33 18.77 -5.85 8.39
N LYS A 34 18.94 -7.14 8.04
CA LYS A 34 17.95 -7.92 7.30
C LYS A 34 16.67 -8.04 8.10
N LEU A 35 16.76 -8.51 9.35
CA LEU A 35 15.60 -8.72 10.21
C LEU A 35 14.81 -7.43 10.43
N ILE A 36 15.48 -6.31 10.70
CA ILE A 36 14.81 -5.04 10.91
C ILE A 36 14.20 -4.53 9.60
N SER A 37 14.87 -4.70 8.46
CA SER A 37 14.30 -4.31 7.15
C SER A 37 13.02 -5.08 6.82
N GLU A 38 12.96 -6.37 7.15
CA GLU A 38 11.74 -7.19 6.99
C GLU A 38 10.62 -6.71 7.91
N ASN A 39 10.93 -6.38 9.17
CA ASN A 39 9.96 -5.78 10.10
C ASN A 39 9.43 -4.43 9.63
N ILE A 40 10.30 -3.56 9.08
CA ILE A 40 9.90 -2.29 8.46
C ILE A 40 8.93 -2.57 7.31
N MET A 41 9.21 -3.55 6.46
CA MET A 41 8.35 -3.92 5.33
C MET A 41 6.97 -4.41 5.79
N LEU A 42 6.92 -5.28 6.81
CA LEU A 42 5.66 -5.75 7.40
C LEU A 42 4.83 -4.58 7.94
N ARG A 43 5.48 -3.70 8.72
CA ARG A 43 4.82 -2.54 9.33
C ARG A 43 4.33 -1.53 8.30
N LEU A 44 5.16 -1.23 7.30
CA LEU A 44 4.82 -0.34 6.19
C LEU A 44 3.59 -0.84 5.44
N PHE A 45 3.59 -2.12 5.03
CA PHE A 45 2.49 -2.68 4.25
C PHE A 45 1.18 -2.70 5.06
N TYR A 46 1.24 -3.06 6.34
CA TYR A 46 0.07 -3.06 7.22
C TYR A 46 -0.58 -1.66 7.30
N GLU A 47 0.22 -0.64 7.58
CA GLU A 47 -0.30 0.73 7.69
C GLU A 47 -0.72 1.31 6.33
N LEU A 48 -0.08 0.89 5.24
CA LEU A 48 -0.47 1.28 3.88
C LEU A 48 -1.87 0.74 3.52
N ASP A 49 -2.09 -0.55 3.73
CA ASP A 49 -3.38 -1.23 3.44
C ASP A 49 -4.51 -0.62 4.29
N LYS A 50 -4.24 -0.42 5.58
CA LYS A 50 -5.20 0.20 6.52
C LYS A 50 -5.50 1.66 6.17
N CYS A 51 -4.50 2.43 5.74
CA CYS A 51 -4.70 3.82 5.33
C CYS A 51 -5.56 3.88 4.06
N ALA A 52 -5.26 3.05 3.05
CA ALA A 52 -6.05 2.98 1.82
C ALA A 52 -7.51 2.55 2.08
N GLU A 53 -7.73 1.56 2.96
CA GLU A 53 -9.06 1.14 3.42
C GLU A 53 -9.82 2.31 4.08
N ASN A 54 -9.18 3.00 5.04
CA ASN A 54 -9.80 4.13 5.73
C ASN A 54 -10.18 5.26 4.77
N ILE A 55 -9.31 5.56 3.79
CA ILE A 55 -9.58 6.56 2.76
C ILE A 55 -10.82 6.12 1.96
N ALA A 56 -10.84 4.89 1.43
CA ALA A 56 -11.97 4.37 0.67
C ALA A 56 -13.29 4.48 1.45
N LEU A 57 -13.31 4.02 2.71
CA LEU A 57 -14.49 4.06 3.58
C LEU A 57 -14.95 5.49 3.93
N LYS A 58 -14.05 6.47 3.91
CA LYS A 58 -14.42 7.88 4.08
C LYS A 58 -14.98 8.47 2.79
N LEU A 59 -14.38 8.13 1.65
CA LEU A 59 -14.87 8.58 0.34
C LEU A 59 -16.29 8.07 0.06
N THR A 60 -16.63 6.83 0.41
CA THR A 60 -18.00 6.31 0.25
C THR A 60 -19.05 7.05 1.10
N ARG A 61 -18.62 7.87 2.06
CA ARG A 61 -19.49 8.74 2.85
C ARG A 61 -19.62 10.16 2.28
N GLY A 62 -18.97 10.43 1.15
CA GLY A 62 -18.93 11.75 0.54
C GLY A 62 -17.90 12.69 1.16
N VAL A 63 -16.92 12.18 1.92
CA VAL A 63 -15.82 13.01 2.43
C VAL A 63 -15.01 13.53 1.25
N LEU A 64 -14.79 14.85 1.23
CA LEU A 64 -14.01 15.51 0.18
C LEU A 64 -12.54 15.06 0.21
N TYR A 65 -11.92 15.06 -0.97
CA TYR A 65 -10.47 15.00 -1.11
C TYR A 65 -9.80 16.24 -0.48
N LEU A 66 -8.48 16.20 -0.29
CA LEU A 66 -7.75 17.27 0.38
C LEU A 66 -7.66 18.57 -0.43
N ASP A 67 -8.00 18.53 -1.72
CA ASP A 67 -8.17 19.70 -2.59
C ASP A 67 -9.61 20.24 -2.59
N GLY A 68 -10.54 19.59 -1.87
CA GLY A 68 -11.95 19.97 -1.82
C GLY A 68 -12.83 19.34 -2.89
N SER A 69 -12.29 18.59 -3.84
CA SER A 69 -13.10 17.83 -4.79
C SER A 69 -13.90 16.73 -4.10
N ALA A 70 -15.09 16.46 -4.63
CA ALA A 70 -15.98 15.41 -4.11
C ALA A 70 -15.71 14.06 -4.82
N PRO A 71 -15.82 12.93 -4.11
CA PRO A 71 -15.83 11.62 -4.75
C PRO A 71 -17.06 11.44 -5.64
N ARG A 72 -16.90 10.70 -6.74
CA ARG A 72 -17.98 10.33 -7.67
C ARG A 72 -18.75 9.14 -7.13
N LEU A 73 -19.74 9.42 -6.29
CA LEU A 73 -20.61 8.39 -5.72
C LEU A 73 -21.77 8.04 -6.65
N LEU A 74 -22.08 6.75 -6.77
CA LEU A 74 -23.22 6.23 -7.54
C LEU A 74 -24.51 6.17 -6.70
N ILE A 75 -24.38 6.29 -5.38
CA ILE A 75 -25.47 6.29 -4.40
C ILE A 75 -25.24 7.42 -3.38
N PRO A 76 -26.28 7.85 -2.63
CA PRO A 76 -26.09 8.77 -1.53
C PRO A 76 -25.04 8.26 -0.52
N GLY A 77 -24.19 9.16 -0.03
CA GLY A 77 -23.12 8.80 0.90
C GLY A 77 -23.62 8.19 2.21
N PHE A 78 -22.87 7.21 2.75
CA PHE A 78 -23.23 6.55 3.99
C PHE A 78 -23.09 7.46 5.23
N ARG A 79 -24.00 7.31 6.19
CA ARG A 79 -23.99 8.09 7.44
C ARG A 79 -22.75 7.81 8.32
N SER A 80 -22.29 6.56 8.35
CA SER A 80 -21.12 6.13 9.15
C SER A 80 -20.22 5.18 8.35
N VAL A 81 -18.98 5.02 8.84
CA VAL A 81 -18.01 4.05 8.28
C VAL A 81 -18.54 2.62 8.45
N ASP A 82 -19.16 2.32 9.59
CA ASP A 82 -19.72 0.99 9.84
C ASP A 82 -20.89 0.67 8.90
N ALA A 83 -21.76 1.65 8.62
CA ALA A 83 -22.83 1.47 7.64
C ALA A 83 -22.28 1.18 6.23
N ALA A 84 -21.23 1.91 5.81
CA ALA A 84 -20.55 1.64 4.55
C ALA A 84 -19.96 0.22 4.52
N ARG A 85 -19.24 -0.18 5.58
CA ARG A 85 -18.63 -1.51 5.70
C ARG A 85 -19.68 -2.62 5.65
N GLN A 86 -20.78 -2.48 6.40
CA GLN A 86 -21.86 -3.47 6.43
C GLN A 86 -22.52 -3.61 5.06
N HIS A 87 -22.76 -2.51 4.36
CA HIS A 87 -23.30 -2.55 3.00
C HIS A 87 -22.35 -3.31 2.05
N MET A 88 -21.05 -3.02 2.08
CA MET A 88 -20.07 -3.73 1.24
C MET A 88 -20.03 -5.24 1.57
N LEU A 89 -20.12 -5.62 2.84
CA LEU A 89 -20.16 -7.03 3.26
C LEU A 89 -21.41 -7.75 2.72
N GLN A 90 -22.58 -7.08 2.79
CA GLN A 90 -23.84 -7.60 2.26
C GLN A 90 -23.78 -7.80 0.74
N VAL A 91 -23.27 -6.81 0.00
CA VAL A 91 -23.15 -6.87 -1.48
C VAL A 91 -22.14 -7.95 -1.90
N THR A 92 -21.00 -8.03 -1.22
CA THR A 92 -19.95 -9.02 -1.57
C THR A 92 -20.25 -10.42 -1.05
N LYS A 93 -21.24 -10.59 -0.15
CA LYS A 93 -21.57 -11.85 0.54
C LYS A 93 -20.36 -12.48 1.24
N LYS A 94 -19.52 -11.64 1.85
CA LYS A 94 -18.31 -12.07 2.57
C LYS A 94 -18.41 -11.80 4.07
N TYR A 95 -17.68 -12.57 4.86
CA TYR A 95 -17.51 -12.33 6.28
C TYR A 95 -16.55 -11.16 6.58
N TYR A 96 -15.63 -10.88 5.66
CA TYR A 96 -14.68 -9.77 5.78
C TYR A 96 -14.39 -9.15 4.40
N LEU A 97 -14.09 -7.86 4.40
CA LEU A 97 -13.66 -7.14 3.20
C LEU A 97 -12.18 -7.37 2.95
N GLU A 98 -11.82 -7.50 1.69
CA GLU A 98 -10.42 -7.68 1.29
C GLU A 98 -9.93 -6.45 0.56
N TRP A 99 -8.87 -5.82 1.08
CA TRP A 99 -8.31 -4.57 0.54
C TRP A 99 -6.96 -4.77 -0.15
N THR A 100 -6.49 -6.01 -0.24
CA THR A 100 -5.13 -6.33 -0.65
C THR A 100 -4.85 -6.29 -2.14
N THR A 101 -5.86 -6.42 -3.01
CA THR A 101 -5.70 -6.38 -4.47
C THR A 101 -6.74 -5.47 -5.11
N LEU A 102 -6.40 -4.80 -6.21
CA LEU A 102 -7.31 -3.90 -6.91
C LEU A 102 -8.66 -4.57 -7.24
N SER A 103 -8.63 -5.79 -7.77
CA SER A 103 -9.86 -6.54 -8.12
C SER A 103 -10.79 -6.78 -6.92
N LYS A 104 -10.24 -6.94 -5.72
CA LYS A 104 -11.02 -7.12 -4.49
C LYS A 104 -11.55 -5.78 -3.97
N ILE A 105 -10.74 -4.74 -4.05
CA ILE A 105 -11.16 -3.36 -3.72
C ILE A 105 -12.31 -2.92 -4.62
N GLN A 106 -12.19 -3.12 -5.95
CA GLN A 106 -13.23 -2.80 -6.92
C GLN A 106 -14.53 -3.55 -6.62
N LYS A 107 -14.44 -4.84 -6.26
CA LYS A 107 -15.62 -5.61 -5.82
C LYS A 107 -16.26 -5.04 -4.56
N ASN A 108 -15.47 -4.60 -3.58
CA ASN A 108 -16.01 -3.98 -2.36
C ASN A 108 -16.71 -2.66 -2.67
N LEU A 109 -16.19 -1.87 -3.61
CA LEU A 109 -16.70 -0.53 -3.96
C LEU A 109 -17.71 -0.54 -5.11
N ASN A 110 -18.04 -1.72 -5.65
CA ASN A 110 -18.93 -1.88 -6.79
C ASN A 110 -20.34 -1.34 -6.48
N GLY A 111 -20.85 -0.48 -7.37
CA GLY A 111 -22.16 0.17 -7.19
C GLY A 111 -22.19 1.28 -6.14
N ILE A 112 -21.05 1.59 -5.50
CA ILE A 112 -20.94 2.67 -4.52
C ILE A 112 -20.15 3.85 -5.10
N LEU A 113 -18.96 3.54 -5.63
CA LEU A 113 -18.04 4.51 -6.20
C LEU A 113 -17.98 4.30 -7.71
N ASP A 114 -18.00 5.38 -8.47
CA ASP A 114 -17.86 5.33 -9.92
C ASP A 114 -16.52 4.68 -10.31
N PRO A 115 -16.46 3.76 -11.29
CA PRO A 115 -15.20 3.16 -11.72
C PRO A 115 -14.14 4.16 -12.20
N GLY A 116 -14.58 5.32 -12.71
CA GLY A 116 -13.74 6.45 -13.11
C GLY A 116 -13.48 7.46 -11.98
N ASP A 117 -13.82 7.15 -10.73
CA ASP A 117 -13.41 7.94 -9.58
C ASP A 117 -11.88 7.94 -9.43
N HIS A 118 -11.36 9.06 -8.94
CA HIS A 118 -9.94 9.28 -8.74
C HIS A 118 -9.28 8.20 -7.88
N PHE A 119 -9.93 7.75 -6.81
CA PHE A 119 -9.39 6.73 -5.92
C PHE A 119 -9.09 5.42 -6.67
N LEU A 120 -10.05 4.93 -7.47
CA LEU A 120 -9.89 3.70 -8.23
C LEU A 120 -8.86 3.86 -9.36
N SER A 121 -8.84 5.03 -10.00
CA SER A 121 -7.87 5.37 -11.05
C SER A 121 -6.43 5.36 -10.52
N ILE A 122 -6.18 6.00 -9.37
CA ILE A 122 -4.86 5.98 -8.72
C ILE A 122 -4.51 4.59 -8.19
N ARG A 123 -5.46 3.85 -7.62
CA ARG A 123 -5.19 2.45 -7.23
C ARG A 123 -4.77 1.60 -8.42
N SER A 124 -5.44 1.76 -9.57
CA SER A 124 -5.10 1.05 -10.81
C SER A 124 -3.69 1.41 -11.31
N LEU A 125 -3.38 2.71 -11.39
CA LEU A 125 -2.07 3.21 -11.80
C LEU A 125 -0.92 2.65 -10.96
N HIS A 126 -1.16 2.42 -9.68
CA HIS A 126 -0.17 1.99 -8.70
C HIS A 126 -0.23 0.48 -8.35
N ASP A 127 -1.10 -0.31 -9.00
CA ASP A 127 -1.38 -1.70 -8.60
C ASP A 127 -0.13 -2.59 -8.72
N ALA A 128 0.65 -2.45 -9.80
CA ALA A 128 1.84 -3.28 -10.01
C ALA A 128 2.87 -3.15 -8.87
N THR A 129 3.19 -1.93 -8.44
CA THR A 129 4.13 -1.71 -7.32
C THR A 129 3.53 -2.15 -5.99
N TYR A 130 2.22 -1.96 -5.79
CA TYR A 130 1.52 -2.46 -4.61
C TYR A 130 1.60 -4.00 -4.52
N ASP A 131 1.45 -4.69 -5.66
CA ASP A 131 1.51 -6.14 -5.73
C ASP A 131 2.91 -6.68 -5.51
N ASP A 132 3.93 -6.00 -6.06
CA ASP A 132 5.34 -6.28 -5.78
C ASP A 132 5.61 -6.21 -4.27
N MET A 133 5.18 -5.13 -3.59
CA MET A 133 5.28 -5.00 -2.13
C MET A 133 4.53 -6.12 -1.38
N ARG A 134 3.34 -6.50 -1.85
CA ARG A 134 2.53 -7.56 -1.27
C ARG A 134 3.22 -8.92 -1.37
N HIS A 135 3.89 -9.22 -2.49
CA HIS A 135 4.64 -10.46 -2.67
C HIS A 135 5.79 -10.56 -1.67
N VAL A 136 6.56 -9.48 -1.49
CA VAL A 136 7.63 -9.42 -0.47
C VAL A 136 7.04 -9.63 0.93
N ARG A 137 6.00 -8.87 1.29
CA ARG A 137 5.33 -8.99 2.61
C ARG A 137 4.83 -10.40 2.88
N ASN A 138 4.13 -11.00 1.93
CA ASN A 138 3.54 -12.33 2.10
C ASN A 138 4.61 -13.40 2.26
N HIS A 139 5.72 -13.28 1.54
CA HIS A 139 6.82 -14.22 1.69
C HIS A 139 7.51 -14.09 3.04
N ILE A 140 7.74 -12.87 3.53
CA ILE A 140 8.25 -12.64 4.90
C ILE A 140 7.30 -13.25 5.95
N ALA A 141 5.99 -12.98 5.82
CA ALA A 141 5.01 -13.38 6.84
C ALA A 141 4.69 -14.87 6.86
N HIS A 142 4.76 -15.56 5.71
CA HIS A 142 4.28 -16.94 5.60
C HIS A 142 5.34 -17.96 5.19
N GLY A 143 6.37 -17.56 4.43
CA GLY A 143 7.45 -18.47 4.01
C GLY A 143 7.02 -19.67 3.17
N SER A 144 5.77 -19.75 2.70
CA SER A 144 5.26 -20.92 1.98
C SER A 144 5.79 -21.00 0.55
N THR A 145 5.81 -22.20 -0.04
CA THR A 145 6.22 -22.45 -1.44
C THR A 145 5.50 -21.53 -2.43
N SER A 146 4.20 -21.30 -2.23
CA SER A 146 3.42 -20.40 -3.08
C SER A 146 3.91 -18.94 -3.00
N THR A 147 4.24 -18.45 -1.80
CA THR A 147 4.79 -17.10 -1.63
C THR A 147 6.23 -16.98 -2.14
N GLN A 148 7.02 -18.06 -1.99
CA GLN A 148 8.38 -18.14 -2.52
C GLN A 148 8.38 -18.00 -4.04
N LEU A 149 7.48 -18.69 -4.76
CA LEU A 149 7.41 -18.60 -6.22
C LEU A 149 7.15 -17.17 -6.70
N LYS A 150 6.18 -16.49 -6.06
CA LYS A 150 5.83 -15.10 -6.37
C LYS A 150 6.97 -14.13 -6.07
N PHE A 151 7.62 -14.31 -4.92
CA PHE A 151 8.77 -13.49 -4.53
C PHE A 151 9.99 -13.76 -5.43
N SER A 152 10.27 -15.01 -5.80
CA SER A 152 11.34 -15.36 -6.74
C SER A 152 11.12 -14.76 -8.13
N ALA A 153 9.87 -14.74 -8.61
CA ALA A 153 9.51 -14.08 -9.87
C ALA A 153 9.80 -12.57 -9.81
N LEU A 154 9.39 -11.90 -8.73
CA LEU A 154 9.69 -10.49 -8.48
C LEU A 154 11.20 -10.23 -8.39
N SER A 155 11.94 -11.03 -7.64
CA SER A 155 13.39 -10.92 -7.55
C SER A 155 14.04 -11.08 -8.92
N THR A 156 13.58 -12.03 -9.74
CA THR A 156 14.14 -12.27 -11.07
C THR A 156 13.87 -11.08 -12.01
N LYS A 157 12.65 -10.51 -11.95
CA LYS A 157 12.29 -9.27 -12.68
C LYS A 157 13.24 -8.11 -12.34
N ILE A 158 13.63 -7.99 -11.06
CA ILE A 158 14.44 -6.87 -10.55
C ILE A 158 15.94 -7.05 -10.79
N PHE A 159 16.47 -8.26 -10.63
CA PHE A 159 17.91 -8.53 -10.70
C PHE A 159 18.36 -9.22 -12.00
N SER A 160 17.43 -9.48 -12.93
CA SER A 160 17.65 -10.20 -14.19
C SER A 160 18.27 -11.61 -14.04
N ALA A 161 18.24 -12.18 -12.83
CA ALA A 161 18.74 -13.53 -12.54
C ALA A 161 18.12 -14.08 -11.26
N SER A 162 17.85 -15.38 -11.23
CA SER A 162 17.41 -16.09 -10.01
C SER A 162 18.61 -16.26 -9.07
N ARG A 163 18.72 -15.41 -8.06
CA ARG A 163 19.85 -15.43 -7.11
C ARG A 163 19.55 -16.12 -5.78
N GLY A 164 18.40 -16.76 -5.63
CA GLY A 164 17.99 -17.33 -4.33
C GLY A 164 18.08 -16.30 -3.19
N ILE A 165 17.85 -15.02 -3.50
CA ILE A 165 17.98 -13.94 -2.54
C ILE A 165 16.85 -14.05 -1.52
N ASN A 166 17.15 -13.85 -0.23
CA ASN A 166 16.11 -13.77 0.79
C ASN A 166 15.51 -12.35 0.89
N PRO A 167 14.31 -12.17 1.47
CA PRO A 167 13.65 -10.88 1.57
C PRO A 167 14.51 -9.78 2.19
N GLY A 168 15.21 -10.03 3.30
CA GLY A 168 16.06 -9.02 3.93
C GLY A 168 17.20 -8.57 3.01
N ARG A 169 17.88 -9.48 2.31
CA ARG A 169 18.91 -9.10 1.32
C ARG A 169 18.31 -8.34 0.14
N PHE A 170 17.12 -8.73 -0.31
CA PHE A 170 16.38 -8.03 -1.37
C PHE A 170 16.09 -6.59 -0.96
N LEU A 171 15.52 -6.38 0.23
CA LEU A 171 15.14 -5.07 0.75
C LEU A 171 16.33 -4.13 0.98
N LEU A 172 17.49 -4.67 1.35
CA LEU A 172 18.73 -3.92 1.55
C LEU A 172 19.49 -3.62 0.25
N SER A 173 19.07 -4.19 -0.89
CA SER A 173 19.76 -3.98 -2.17
C SER A 173 19.50 -2.60 -2.78
N CYS A 174 20.47 -2.06 -3.52
CA CYS A 174 20.33 -0.80 -4.28
C CYS A 174 20.36 -1.02 -5.80
N LYS A 175 20.15 -2.26 -6.30
CA LYS A 175 20.40 -2.55 -7.72
C LYS A 175 19.30 -2.11 -8.68
N ALA A 176 18.13 -1.71 -8.17
CA ALA A 176 16.99 -1.42 -9.02
C ALA A 176 16.31 -0.11 -8.62
N ALA A 177 15.86 0.63 -9.63
CA ALA A 177 14.94 1.74 -9.46
C ALA A 177 13.50 1.20 -9.50
N ILE A 178 12.77 1.39 -8.41
CA ILE A 178 11.31 1.39 -8.42
C ILE A 178 10.87 2.69 -9.11
N PRO A 179 9.87 2.66 -10.00
CA PRO A 179 9.40 3.85 -10.71
C PRO A 179 9.22 5.06 -9.79
N GLY A 180 9.87 6.18 -10.14
CA GLY A 180 9.82 7.42 -9.37
C GLY A 180 10.88 7.57 -8.26
N ASN A 181 11.83 6.63 -8.09
CA ASN A 181 12.94 6.77 -7.15
C ASN A 181 14.33 6.61 -7.82
N PRO A 182 15.38 7.29 -7.33
CA PRO A 182 16.72 7.11 -7.84
C PRO A 182 17.27 5.71 -7.49
N PRO A 183 18.00 5.04 -8.40
CA PRO A 183 18.56 3.70 -8.19
C PRO A 183 19.64 3.62 -7.10
N LYS A 184 19.97 4.72 -6.41
CA LYS A 184 21.01 4.72 -5.36
C LYS A 184 20.49 4.26 -4.00
N ASP A 185 19.17 4.25 -3.80
CA ASP A 185 18.57 3.91 -2.52
C ASP A 185 18.27 2.42 -2.38
N ARG A 186 18.28 1.93 -1.14
CA ARG A 186 17.83 0.56 -0.81
C ARG A 186 16.37 0.38 -1.23
N ILE A 187 15.99 -0.80 -1.72
CA ILE A 187 14.60 -1.11 -2.13
C ILE A 187 13.58 -0.74 -1.03
N ILE A 188 13.89 -1.01 0.24
CA ILE A 188 12.98 -0.65 1.34
C ILE A 188 12.72 0.87 1.44
N VAL A 189 13.74 1.70 1.20
CA VAL A 189 13.61 3.18 1.20
C VAL A 189 12.72 3.62 0.04
N GLN A 190 12.91 3.01 -1.12
CA GLN A 190 12.12 3.29 -2.31
C GLN A 190 10.64 2.93 -2.09
N TYR A 191 10.34 1.78 -1.46
CA TYR A 191 8.98 1.42 -1.07
C TYR A 191 8.37 2.39 -0.06
N ILE A 192 9.12 2.85 0.95
CA ILE A 192 8.60 3.83 1.92
C ILE A 192 8.25 5.15 1.21
N ARG A 193 9.14 5.65 0.34
CA ARG A 193 8.91 6.89 -0.40
C ARG A 193 7.75 6.77 -1.39
N TRP A 194 7.72 5.69 -2.15
CA TRP A 194 6.63 5.38 -3.07
C TRP A 194 5.30 5.34 -2.31
N SER A 195 5.24 4.67 -1.16
CA SER A 195 4.00 4.58 -0.35
C SER A 195 3.50 5.96 0.08
N LYS A 196 4.43 6.85 0.47
CA LYS A 196 4.10 8.24 0.84
C LYS A 196 3.54 9.03 -0.35
N VAL A 197 4.12 8.86 -1.55
CA VAL A 197 3.61 9.46 -2.78
C VAL A 197 2.23 8.91 -3.12
N PHE A 198 2.07 7.59 -3.05
CA PHE A 198 0.83 6.89 -3.35
C PHE A 198 -0.33 7.30 -2.42
N ILE A 199 -0.12 7.40 -1.10
CA ILE A 199 -1.17 7.92 -0.20
C ILE A 199 -1.44 9.42 -0.45
N LYS A 200 -0.41 10.21 -0.77
CA LYS A 200 -0.59 11.63 -1.14
C LYS A 200 -1.45 11.77 -2.41
N THR A 201 -1.20 10.96 -3.43
CA THR A 201 -1.98 11.00 -4.68
C THR A 201 -3.38 10.45 -4.47
N LEU A 202 -3.57 9.40 -3.66
CA LEU A 202 -4.91 8.91 -3.31
C LEU A 202 -5.79 9.95 -2.60
N THR A 203 -5.19 10.88 -1.86
CA THR A 203 -5.92 11.86 -1.06
C THR A 203 -6.10 13.21 -1.76
N LYS A 204 -5.55 13.39 -2.97
CA LYS A 204 -5.64 14.60 -3.78
C LYS A 204 -6.01 14.28 -5.23
N SER A 205 -7.21 14.66 -5.65
CA SER A 205 -7.65 14.57 -7.04
C SER A 205 -7.06 15.71 -7.87
N PRO A 206 -6.35 15.44 -8.97
CA PRO A 206 -6.09 16.47 -9.96
C PRO A 206 -7.46 16.85 -10.55
N ILE A 207 -7.85 18.10 -10.35
CA ILE A 207 -9.00 18.74 -11.00
C ILE A 207 -8.78 18.73 -12.51
#